data_AF-E4MX94-F1
#
_entry.id   AF-E4MX94-F1
#
_cell.length_a   1.000
_cell.length_b   1.000
_cell.length_c   1.000
_cell.angle_alpha   90.00
_cell.angle_beta   90.00
_cell.angle_gamma   90.00
#
_symmetry.space_group_name_H-M   'P 1'
#
loop_
_entity.id
_entity.type
_entity.pdbx_description
1 polymer ?
#
loop_
_entity_poly.entity_id
_entity_poly.type
_entity_poly.pdbx_seq_one_letter_code
_entity_poly.pdbx_strand_id
1 'polypeptide(L)'
;MHKLLVKLSSSSSSFSSNPLRHSKNQRFILPLLPSSITSNPFTASGSPPRPSIPANRFISRFGYPCSADLFRKSPTLCSNSTTFGVIWSSRCISSEAGRESIEYDVLIVGAGPAGLSAAIRLKQLCQQNNIDLSVCVVEKGAEVGAHIISGNVFEPLALDELLPHWRQQQAPIEIPASSDKFWFLTKDRAISLPSPFDNKGNYVISLSQLVRWLGGKAEELGTEIYPGFSASEVLYDASDKVVGIATRDMGISKDGSKKENFQPGVDIKGRVTLFAEGCRGSLSEKIIKKYKLREEVNAQHQTYALGIKEVWEIDESKHNPGEVVHTLGWPLDPKTYGGSFLYHMNDRQIALGLVVALNYKNPFLNPYEEFQKLKHHPAIKRVLEGGTVLQYGARTLNEGGFQ
;
A
#
# COMPACT_ATOMS: atom_id res chain seq x y z
N MET A 1 9.84 -1.00 12.99
CA MET A 1 11.17 -1.66 13.10
C MET A 1 12.32 -0.72 13.45
N HIS A 2 12.47 0.45 12.80
CA HIS A 2 13.61 1.36 13.02
C HIS A 2 13.81 1.79 14.50
N LYS A 3 12.74 2.01 15.27
CA LYS A 3 12.83 2.39 16.70
C LYS A 3 13.31 1.27 17.63
N LEU A 4 13.15 -0.01 17.25
CA LEU A 4 13.53 -1.15 18.09
C LEU A 4 15.04 -1.46 17.98
N LEU A 5 15.62 -1.29 16.80
CA LEU A 5 17.03 -1.56 16.54
C LEU A 5 17.97 -0.47 17.08
N VAL A 6 17.55 0.80 17.07
CA VAL A 6 18.29 1.91 17.72
C VAL A 6 18.44 1.68 19.24
N LYS A 7 17.48 0.96 19.84
CA LYS A 7 17.49 0.63 21.28
C LYS A 7 18.40 -0.56 21.62
N LEU A 8 18.71 -1.41 20.65
CA LEU A 8 19.62 -2.55 20.82
C LEU A 8 21.08 -2.18 20.49
N SER A 9 21.32 -1.16 19.68
CA SER A 9 22.68 -0.66 19.39
C SER A 9 23.26 0.25 20.47
N SER A 10 22.42 0.81 21.35
CA SER A 10 22.86 1.73 22.42
C SER A 10 23.20 1.03 23.74
N SER A 11 23.05 -0.29 23.84
CA SER A 11 23.28 -1.05 25.08
C SER A 11 24.60 -1.84 25.13
N SER A 12 25.53 -1.63 24.20
CA SER A 12 26.82 -2.32 24.19
C SER A 12 28.00 -1.35 24.37
N SER A 13 28.17 -0.83 25.58
CA SER A 13 29.45 -0.24 26.01
C SER A 13 29.57 -0.21 27.54
N SER A 14 30.43 -1.08 28.07
CA SER A 14 31.24 -1.00 29.31
C SER A 14 31.19 -2.29 30.13
N PHE A 15 32.14 -3.18 29.87
CA PHE A 15 32.60 -4.18 30.82
C PHE A 15 33.92 -3.66 31.41
N SER A 16 33.97 -3.41 32.72
CA SER A 16 35.21 -3.43 33.49
C SER A 16 34.96 -4.00 34.88
N SER A 17 35.98 -4.68 35.36
CA SER A 17 36.10 -5.67 36.42
C SER A 17 35.77 -5.27 37.88
N ASN A 18 35.42 -6.33 38.63
CA ASN A 18 35.88 -6.70 40.00
C ASN A 18 34.94 -6.49 41.22
N PRO A 19 35.11 -7.29 42.31
CA PRO A 19 34.04 -8.14 42.86
C PRO A 19 33.72 -7.87 44.35
N LEU A 20 32.66 -8.51 44.89
CA LEU A 20 32.60 -9.18 46.21
C LEU A 20 31.16 -9.35 46.76
N ARG A 21 30.91 -10.56 47.30
CA ARG A 21 30.16 -10.95 48.51
C ARG A 21 28.61 -10.96 48.57
N HIS A 22 28.13 -12.19 48.85
CA HIS A 22 27.10 -12.62 49.83
C HIS A 22 25.75 -11.88 49.91
N SER A 23 24.63 -12.59 49.64
CA SER A 23 23.85 -13.36 50.64
C SER A 23 22.49 -13.79 50.06
N LYS A 24 22.18 -15.08 50.16
CA LYS A 24 21.02 -15.70 50.85
C LYS A 24 19.61 -15.21 50.47
N ASN A 25 18.87 -16.13 49.84
CA ASN A 25 17.51 -16.59 50.16
C ASN A 25 16.49 -15.57 50.69
N GLN A 26 15.36 -15.44 49.99
CA GLN A 26 14.05 -15.74 50.61
C GLN A 26 12.97 -16.02 49.55
N ARG A 27 12.30 -17.16 49.73
CA ARG A 27 11.06 -17.58 49.07
C ARG A 27 9.90 -16.79 49.67
N PHE A 28 8.91 -16.42 48.87
CA PHE A 28 7.53 -16.26 49.34
C PHE A 28 6.57 -17.09 48.50
N ILE A 29 5.70 -17.77 49.25
CA ILE A 29 4.77 -18.82 48.87
C ILE A 29 3.38 -18.18 48.69
N LEU A 30 2.70 -18.56 47.61
CA LEU A 30 1.26 -18.39 47.38
C LEU A 30 0.44 -19.18 48.41
N PRO A 31 -0.80 -18.75 48.72
CA PRO A 31 -1.86 -19.67 49.01
C PRO A 31 -2.88 -19.74 47.88
N LEU A 32 -3.30 -20.98 47.64
CA LEU A 32 -4.27 -21.46 46.67
C LEU A 32 -5.56 -21.85 47.43
N LEU A 33 -6.70 -21.78 46.71
CA LEU A 33 -7.96 -22.55 46.86
C LEU A 33 -9.01 -22.13 47.91
N PRO A 34 -10.31 -22.57 47.81
CA PRO A 34 -11.00 -23.32 46.74
C PRO A 34 -12.41 -22.82 46.30
N SER A 35 -12.90 -23.53 45.29
CA SER A 35 -14.19 -23.64 44.57
C SER A 35 -15.49 -23.97 45.33
N SER A 36 -16.67 -23.58 44.78
CA SER A 36 -17.76 -24.46 44.24
C SER A 36 -19.15 -23.75 44.19
N ILE A 37 -19.83 -23.62 43.02
CA ILE A 37 -20.93 -24.41 42.38
C ILE A 37 -22.37 -24.15 42.90
N THR A 38 -23.31 -24.03 41.93
CA THR A 38 -24.81 -24.11 41.91
C THR A 38 -25.56 -22.77 41.90
N SER A 39 -26.71 -22.52 41.24
CA SER A 39 -27.40 -23.01 40.03
C SER A 39 -28.73 -22.22 39.87
N ASN A 40 -29.02 -21.67 38.69
CA ASN A 40 -30.35 -21.55 38.04
C ASN A 40 -31.42 -20.50 38.51
N PRO A 41 -32.45 -20.18 37.69
CA PRO A 41 -32.57 -18.88 37.00
C PRO A 41 -33.89 -18.11 37.26
N PHE A 42 -33.96 -16.80 37.00
CA PHE A 42 -35.23 -16.09 36.77
C PHE A 42 -35.07 -14.88 35.85
N THR A 43 -36.06 -14.75 34.97
CA THR A 43 -36.34 -13.70 33.99
C THR A 43 -36.60 -12.32 34.62
N ALA A 44 -36.05 -11.24 34.06
CA ALA A 44 -36.70 -9.93 34.01
C ALA A 44 -36.05 -9.02 32.96
N SER A 45 -36.93 -8.43 32.15
CA SER A 45 -36.70 -7.34 31.20
C SER A 45 -36.00 -6.12 31.81
N GLY A 46 -34.99 -5.59 31.12
CA GLY A 46 -34.40 -4.29 31.40
C GLY A 46 -33.45 -3.87 30.29
N SER A 47 -33.82 -2.86 29.53
CA SER A 47 -33.00 -2.21 28.50
C SER A 47 -31.69 -1.65 29.08
N PRO A 48 -30.53 -1.77 28.39
CA PRO A 48 -29.26 -1.32 28.94
C PRO A 48 -29.11 0.20 28.86
N PRO A 49 -28.47 0.84 29.86
CA PRO A 49 -28.19 2.27 29.83
C PRO A 49 -27.03 2.60 28.89
N ARG A 50 -27.15 3.74 28.20
CA ARG A 50 -26.08 4.32 27.36
C ARG A 50 -24.84 4.63 28.22
N PRO A 51 -23.60 4.31 27.77
CA PRO A 51 -22.41 4.79 28.44
C PRO A 51 -22.14 6.26 28.11
N SER A 52 -22.07 7.07 29.16
CA SER A 52 -21.61 8.46 29.15
C SER A 52 -20.10 8.53 28.93
N ILE A 53 -19.68 9.32 27.95
CA ILE A 53 -18.28 9.61 27.59
C ILE A 53 -17.65 10.50 28.68
N PRO A 54 -16.49 10.15 29.27
CA PRO A 54 -15.72 11.11 30.05
C PRO A 54 -14.88 11.99 29.11
N ALA A 55 -15.10 13.29 29.20
CA ALA A 55 -14.29 14.31 28.55
C ALA A 55 -12.87 14.29 29.11
N ASN A 56 -11.88 13.94 28.28
CA ASN A 56 -10.48 14.22 28.57
C ASN A 56 -9.90 15.14 27.50
N ARG A 57 -9.52 16.33 27.96
CA ARG A 57 -8.73 17.33 27.24
C ARG A 57 -7.39 16.71 26.83
N PHE A 58 -7.13 16.61 25.54
CA PHE A 58 -5.77 16.59 25.00
C PHE A 58 -5.59 17.79 24.06
N ILE A 59 -4.59 18.59 24.41
CA ILE A 59 -4.20 19.82 23.73
C ILE A 59 -3.48 19.43 22.44
N SER A 60 -4.08 19.71 21.29
CA SER A 60 -3.37 19.71 19.99
C SER A 60 -2.55 21.00 19.87
N ARG A 61 -1.24 20.92 20.03
CA ARG A 61 -0.31 21.94 19.52
C ARG A 61 0.27 21.45 18.20
N PHE A 62 0.39 22.38 17.24
CA PHE A 62 0.83 22.25 15.84
C PHE A 62 -0.26 21.92 14.82
N GLY A 63 -1.20 22.87 14.67
CA GLY A 63 -1.90 23.08 13.40
C GLY A 63 -1.14 24.10 12.56
N TYR A 64 -0.77 23.73 11.34
CA TYR A 64 -0.44 24.70 10.29
C TYR A 64 -1.76 25.28 9.75
N PRO A 65 -1.91 26.60 9.57
CA PRO A 65 -3.11 27.16 8.97
C PRO A 65 -3.07 26.90 7.46
N CYS A 66 -3.94 26.00 6.98
CA CYS A 66 -4.29 25.96 5.57
C CYS A 66 -5.32 27.08 5.33
N SER A 67 -4.87 28.21 4.78
CA SER A 67 -5.75 29.32 4.43
C SER A 67 -6.73 28.90 3.34
N ALA A 68 -7.99 28.74 3.73
CA ALA A 68 -9.14 28.52 2.85
C ALA A 68 -9.63 29.82 2.18
N ASP A 69 -8.72 30.63 1.62
CA ASP A 69 -9.04 31.95 1.05
C ASP A 69 -8.71 32.12 -0.44
N LEU A 70 -8.38 31.04 -1.16
CA LEU A 70 -8.09 31.10 -2.61
C LEU A 70 -9.27 30.75 -3.53
N PHE A 71 -10.44 30.40 -2.98
CA PHE A 71 -11.65 30.06 -3.74
C PHE A 71 -12.83 31.00 -3.46
N ARG A 72 -12.57 32.31 -3.33
CA ARG A 72 -13.64 33.29 -3.16
C ARG A 72 -13.39 34.57 -3.94
N LYS A 73 -13.39 34.46 -5.27
CA LYS A 73 -13.70 35.56 -6.21
C LYS A 73 -13.77 35.02 -7.64
N SER A 74 -14.93 34.49 -8.02
CA SER A 74 -15.39 34.47 -9.42
C SER A 74 -16.87 34.81 -9.42
N PRO A 75 -17.34 35.78 -10.22
CA PRO A 75 -18.72 36.21 -10.18
C PRO A 75 -19.62 35.20 -10.88
N THR A 76 -20.78 34.98 -10.26
CA THR A 76 -21.96 34.33 -10.84
C THR A 76 -22.36 35.03 -12.13
N LEU A 77 -22.33 34.31 -13.25
CA LEU A 77 -22.93 34.73 -14.52
C LEU A 77 -24.16 33.87 -14.79
N CYS A 78 -25.32 34.51 -14.59
CA CYS A 78 -26.60 34.03 -15.08
C CYS A 78 -26.55 33.82 -16.59
N SER A 79 -27.22 32.77 -17.03
CA SER A 79 -27.48 32.47 -18.44
C SER A 79 -28.22 33.63 -19.11
N ASN A 80 -27.63 34.21 -20.16
CA ASN A 80 -28.32 34.51 -21.42
C ASN A 80 -27.32 34.95 -22.50
N SER A 81 -27.47 34.31 -23.66
CA SER A 81 -27.19 34.77 -25.03
C SER A 81 -25.76 35.21 -25.44
N THR A 82 -25.23 34.41 -26.38
CA THR A 82 -24.49 34.79 -27.61
C THR A 82 -23.09 35.42 -27.54
N THR A 83 -22.16 34.69 -28.21
CA THR A 83 -20.96 35.15 -28.93
C THR A 83 -19.84 35.81 -28.13
N PHE A 84 -18.77 35.04 -27.87
CA PHE A 84 -17.46 35.17 -28.52
C PHE A 84 -16.53 34.12 -27.88
N GLY A 85 -16.27 33.02 -28.59
CA GLY A 85 -15.38 31.97 -28.12
C GLY A 85 -13.93 32.46 -28.11
N VAL A 86 -13.41 32.73 -26.92
CA VAL A 86 -11.97 32.91 -26.73
C VAL A 86 -11.36 31.51 -26.69
N ILE A 87 -10.80 31.09 -27.82
CA ILE A 87 -10.03 29.85 -27.96
C ILE A 87 -8.81 29.98 -27.05
N TRP A 88 -8.81 29.23 -25.95
CA TRP A 88 -7.65 29.09 -25.07
C TRP A 88 -6.66 28.13 -25.72
N SER A 89 -5.97 28.57 -26.80
CA SER A 89 -4.92 27.76 -27.41
C SER A 89 -3.62 27.89 -26.63
N SER A 90 -3.54 27.24 -25.47
CA SER A 90 -2.28 27.01 -24.78
C SER A 90 -1.45 26.07 -25.65
N ARG A 91 -0.42 26.61 -26.33
CA ARG A 91 0.51 25.81 -27.14
C ARG A 91 1.22 24.81 -26.21
N CYS A 92 0.76 23.57 -26.23
CA CYS A 92 1.48 22.43 -25.67
C CYS A 92 2.69 22.15 -26.55
N ILE A 93 3.85 21.94 -25.95
CA ILE A 93 5.02 21.47 -26.67
C ILE A 93 4.94 19.94 -26.64
N SER A 94 4.19 19.34 -27.57
CA SER A 94 4.33 17.92 -27.88
C SER A 94 5.42 17.77 -28.94
N SER A 95 6.25 16.73 -28.79
CA SER A 95 7.38 16.49 -29.69
C SER A 95 6.97 15.85 -31.04
N GLU A 96 5.72 15.42 -31.21
CA GLU A 96 5.17 14.93 -32.48
C GLU A 96 3.84 15.64 -32.81
N ALA A 97 3.81 16.36 -33.93
CA ALA A 97 2.61 16.97 -34.47
C ALA A 97 1.69 15.87 -35.03
N GLY A 98 0.59 15.56 -34.34
CA GLY A 98 -0.46 14.65 -34.84
C GLY A 98 -1.08 13.66 -33.84
N ARG A 99 -0.73 13.70 -32.55
CA ARG A 99 -1.43 12.87 -31.55
C ARG A 99 -2.86 13.34 -31.33
N GLU A 100 -3.80 12.39 -31.27
CA GLU A 100 -5.16 12.67 -30.80
C GLU A 100 -5.10 13.11 -29.33
N SER A 101 -5.99 14.03 -28.94
CA SER A 101 -6.04 14.58 -27.59
C SER A 101 -7.42 14.39 -27.00
N ILE A 102 -7.48 13.89 -25.77
CA ILE A 102 -8.71 13.76 -24.98
C ILE A 102 -8.55 14.63 -23.73
N GLU A 103 -9.61 15.35 -23.34
CA GLU A 103 -9.58 16.28 -22.22
C GLU A 103 -10.50 15.82 -21.08
N TYR A 104 -9.98 15.90 -19.85
CA TYR A 104 -10.69 15.64 -18.61
C TYR A 104 -10.44 16.78 -17.61
N ASP A 105 -11.29 16.91 -16.60
CA ASP A 105 -11.04 17.83 -15.49
C ASP A 105 -9.94 17.28 -14.59
N VAL A 106 -10.02 15.98 -14.26
CA VAL A 106 -9.03 15.30 -13.42
C VAL A 106 -8.55 14.02 -14.10
N LEU A 107 -7.24 13.95 -14.28
CA LEU A 107 -6.55 12.76 -14.76
C LEU A 107 -5.78 12.11 -13.60
N ILE A 108 -5.92 10.81 -13.43
CA ILE A 108 -5.22 10.01 -12.41
C ILE A 108 -4.40 8.93 -13.11
N VAL A 109 -3.11 8.89 -12.83
CA VAL A 109 -2.18 7.92 -13.43
C VAL A 109 -1.93 6.77 -12.45
N GLY A 110 -2.57 5.63 -12.70
CA GLY A 110 -2.45 4.40 -11.92
C GLY A 110 -3.73 4.05 -11.16
N ALA A 111 -4.31 2.88 -11.45
CA ALA A 111 -5.49 2.34 -10.75
C ALA A 111 -5.07 1.45 -9.56
N GLY A 112 -4.13 1.94 -8.74
CA GLY A 112 -3.81 1.34 -7.45
C GLY A 112 -4.76 1.80 -6.33
N PRO A 113 -4.57 1.35 -5.09
CA PRO A 113 -5.41 1.76 -3.96
C PRO A 113 -5.49 3.29 -3.81
N ALA A 114 -4.36 3.99 -3.99
CA ALA A 114 -4.32 5.45 -3.89
C ALA A 114 -5.09 6.16 -5.01
N GLY A 115 -4.88 5.75 -6.26
CA GLY A 115 -5.53 6.38 -7.42
C GLY A 115 -7.04 6.17 -7.42
N LEU A 116 -7.49 4.94 -7.14
CA LEU A 116 -8.92 4.64 -7.06
C LEU A 116 -9.59 5.30 -5.87
N SER A 117 -8.92 5.36 -4.71
CA SER A 117 -9.46 6.07 -3.55
C SER A 117 -9.64 7.56 -3.83
N ALA A 118 -8.67 8.19 -4.52
CA ALA A 118 -8.77 9.58 -4.92
C ALA A 118 -9.94 9.81 -5.92
N ALA A 119 -10.10 8.92 -6.89
CA ALA A 119 -11.20 8.99 -7.85
C ALA A 119 -12.57 8.88 -7.17
N ILE A 120 -12.76 7.87 -6.32
CA ILE A 120 -13.97 7.64 -5.53
C ILE A 120 -14.28 8.88 -4.69
N ARG A 121 -13.29 9.36 -3.92
CA ARG A 121 -13.50 10.50 -3.03
C ARG A 121 -13.86 11.77 -3.79
N LEU A 122 -13.20 12.01 -4.92
CA LEU A 122 -13.50 13.15 -5.77
C LEU A 122 -14.93 13.09 -6.32
N LYS A 123 -15.37 11.94 -6.82
CA LYS A 123 -16.75 11.77 -7.33
C LYS A 123 -17.80 11.87 -6.22
N GLN A 124 -17.52 11.37 -5.02
CA GLN A 124 -18.40 11.60 -3.85
C GLN A 124 -18.55 13.10 -3.55
N LEU A 125 -17.44 13.85 -3.56
CA LEU A 125 -17.48 15.31 -3.35
C LEU A 125 -18.22 16.04 -4.48
N CYS A 126 -18.06 15.59 -5.72
CA CYS A 126 -18.80 16.11 -6.88
C CYS A 126 -20.31 15.94 -6.67
N GLN A 127 -20.77 14.75 -6.28
CA GLN A 127 -22.18 14.49 -5.98
C GLN A 127 -22.69 15.34 -4.81
N GLN A 128 -21.92 15.46 -3.72
CA GLN A 128 -22.30 16.26 -2.54
C GLN A 128 -22.44 17.75 -2.85
N ASN A 129 -21.65 18.27 -3.78
CA ASN A 129 -21.66 19.69 -4.16
C ASN A 129 -22.42 19.96 -5.45
N ASN A 130 -23.07 18.95 -6.04
CA ASN A 130 -23.76 19.03 -7.33
C ASN A 130 -22.89 19.62 -8.46
N ILE A 131 -21.64 19.14 -8.54
CA ILE A 131 -20.67 19.50 -9.57
C ILE A 131 -20.46 18.27 -10.45
N ASP A 132 -20.42 18.46 -11.76
CA ASP A 132 -20.06 17.41 -12.71
C ASP A 132 -18.62 17.63 -13.19
N LEU A 133 -17.70 16.78 -12.74
CA LEU A 133 -16.31 16.77 -13.19
C LEU A 133 -16.03 15.45 -13.91
N SER A 134 -15.38 15.56 -15.06
CA SER A 134 -14.87 14.41 -15.81
C SER A 134 -13.59 13.90 -15.15
N VAL A 135 -13.59 12.63 -14.72
CA VAL A 135 -12.48 12.00 -13.98
C VAL A 135 -12.05 10.74 -14.73
N CYS A 136 -10.80 10.73 -15.17
CA CYS A 136 -10.18 9.63 -15.89
C CYS A 136 -9.06 9.00 -15.06
N VAL A 137 -9.06 7.67 -14.98
CA VAL A 137 -7.97 6.87 -14.40
C VAL A 137 -7.35 6.03 -15.51
N VAL A 138 -6.05 6.20 -15.76
CA VAL A 138 -5.31 5.34 -16.69
C VAL A 138 -4.54 4.28 -15.94
N GLU A 139 -4.60 3.02 -16.39
CA GLU A 139 -3.90 1.89 -15.79
C GLU A 139 -3.12 1.11 -16.86
N LYS A 140 -1.86 0.79 -16.56
CA LYS A 140 -0.99 0.06 -17.47
C LYS A 140 -1.35 -1.42 -17.56
N GLY A 141 -1.84 -2.02 -16.48
CA GLY A 141 -2.29 -3.41 -16.46
C GLY A 141 -3.42 -3.62 -17.45
N ALA A 142 -3.44 -4.80 -18.11
CA ALA A 142 -4.51 -5.17 -19.05
C ALA A 142 -5.91 -5.13 -18.41
N GLU A 143 -5.96 -5.26 -17.09
CA GLU A 143 -7.13 -5.04 -16.25
C GLU A 143 -6.68 -4.36 -14.94
N VAL A 144 -7.63 -3.73 -14.25
CA VAL A 144 -7.41 -3.20 -12.89
C VAL A 144 -6.96 -4.33 -11.97
N GLY A 145 -5.93 -4.10 -11.17
CA GLY A 145 -5.39 -5.11 -10.24
C GLY A 145 -4.33 -6.06 -10.83
N ALA A 146 -4.17 -6.15 -12.16
CA ALA A 146 -3.23 -7.09 -12.79
C ALA A 146 -1.76 -6.91 -12.36
N HIS A 147 -1.34 -5.68 -12.08
CA HIS A 147 0.02 -5.35 -11.65
C HIS A 147 0.16 -5.14 -10.13
N ILE A 148 -0.89 -5.43 -9.35
CA ILE A 148 -0.88 -5.27 -7.90
C ILE A 148 -0.26 -6.48 -7.23
N ILE A 149 0.81 -6.25 -6.48
CA ILE A 149 1.52 -7.27 -5.71
C ILE A 149 1.70 -6.78 -4.27
N SER A 150 1.18 -7.54 -3.32
CA SER A 150 1.33 -7.30 -1.88
C SER A 150 1.11 -8.60 -1.10
N GLY A 151 1.92 -8.86 -0.08
CA GLY A 151 1.54 -9.75 1.02
C GLY A 151 0.82 -8.89 2.04
N ASN A 152 -0.51 -8.83 1.97
CA ASN A 152 -1.25 -7.74 2.58
C ASN A 152 -1.90 -8.16 3.90
N VAL A 153 -1.46 -7.55 5.00
CA VAL A 153 -2.24 -7.44 6.23
C VAL A 153 -2.84 -6.04 6.24
N PHE A 154 -4.14 -5.97 5.96
CA PHE A 154 -4.89 -4.77 5.66
C PHE A 154 -5.45 -4.13 6.92
N GLU A 155 -5.07 -2.88 7.15
CA GLU A 155 -5.65 -2.03 8.17
C GLU A 155 -6.85 -1.26 7.57
N PRO A 156 -8.07 -1.40 8.12
CA PRO A 156 -9.29 -0.94 7.45
C PRO A 156 -9.64 0.54 7.62
N LEU A 157 -8.96 1.32 8.48
CA LEU A 157 -9.37 2.69 8.84
C LEU A 157 -9.63 3.60 7.64
N ALA A 158 -8.71 3.62 6.67
CA ALA A 158 -8.86 4.48 5.49
C ALA A 158 -10.05 4.06 4.61
N LEU A 159 -10.37 2.76 4.57
CA LEU A 159 -11.53 2.25 3.86
C LEU A 159 -12.82 2.50 4.63
N ASP A 160 -12.77 2.42 5.97
CA ASP A 160 -13.87 2.81 6.85
C ASP A 160 -14.25 4.29 6.66
N GLU A 161 -13.28 5.17 6.41
CA GLU A 161 -13.53 6.58 6.07
C GLU A 161 -14.10 6.74 4.66
N LEU A 162 -13.48 6.09 3.65
CA LEU A 162 -13.84 6.29 2.25
C LEU A 162 -15.19 5.65 1.89
N LEU A 163 -15.45 4.45 2.38
CA LEU A 163 -16.62 3.63 2.09
C LEU A 163 -17.15 3.00 3.39
N PRO A 164 -17.81 3.76 4.28
CA PRO A 164 -18.21 3.29 5.63
C PRO A 164 -19.05 2.00 5.65
N HIS A 165 -19.73 1.71 4.54
CA HIS A 165 -20.62 0.56 4.37
C HIS A 165 -19.97 -0.63 3.63
N TRP A 166 -18.65 -0.63 3.41
CA TRP A 166 -17.97 -1.66 2.61
C TRP A 166 -18.23 -3.08 3.12
N ARG A 167 -18.41 -3.26 4.44
CA ARG A 167 -18.72 -4.56 5.07
C ARG A 167 -20.07 -5.15 4.61
N GLN A 168 -21.00 -4.32 4.17
CA GLN A 168 -22.30 -4.76 3.61
C GLN A 168 -22.27 -4.91 2.09
N GLN A 169 -21.16 -4.56 1.44
CA GLN A 169 -21.05 -4.43 -0.02
C GLN A 169 -20.20 -5.53 -0.66
N GLN A 170 -20.10 -6.70 -0.01
CA GLN A 170 -19.36 -7.87 -0.49
C GLN A 170 -17.91 -7.53 -0.89
N ALA A 171 -17.25 -6.64 -0.14
CA ALA A 171 -15.84 -6.36 -0.36
C ALA A 171 -15.02 -7.64 -0.10
N PRO A 172 -13.97 -7.91 -0.90
CA PRO A 172 -13.14 -9.12 -0.77
C PRO A 172 -12.16 -9.02 0.42
N ILE A 173 -12.70 -8.77 1.61
CA ILE A 173 -12.00 -8.58 2.88
C ILE A 173 -12.71 -9.46 3.91
N GLU A 174 -12.34 -10.74 3.95
CA GLU A 174 -13.09 -11.76 4.67
C GLU A 174 -12.35 -12.35 5.88
N ILE A 175 -11.01 -12.43 5.79
CA ILE A 175 -10.21 -13.18 6.76
C ILE A 175 -9.61 -12.21 7.79
N PRO A 176 -10.15 -12.12 9.01
CA PRO A 176 -9.52 -11.31 10.06
C PRO A 176 -8.17 -11.93 10.46
N ALA A 177 -7.18 -11.10 10.75
CA ALA A 177 -5.92 -11.55 11.32
C ALA A 177 -6.19 -12.16 12.71
N SER A 178 -5.83 -13.44 12.88
CA SER A 178 -6.16 -14.25 14.05
C SER A 178 -4.99 -14.40 15.01
N SER A 179 -3.75 -14.35 14.51
CA SER A 179 -2.55 -14.43 15.33
C SER A 179 -1.33 -13.80 14.65
N ASP A 180 -0.44 -13.23 15.47
CA ASP A 180 0.82 -12.64 15.04
C ASP A 180 2.01 -13.45 15.58
N LYS A 181 2.77 -14.07 14.68
CA LYS A 181 4.00 -14.80 15.01
C LYS A 181 5.21 -14.08 14.43
N PHE A 182 6.25 -13.96 15.26
CA PHE A 182 7.50 -13.35 14.85
C PHE A 182 8.68 -14.27 15.19
N TRP A 183 9.42 -14.69 14.17
CA TRP A 183 10.47 -15.68 14.32
C TRP A 183 11.83 -15.16 13.87
N PHE A 184 12.87 -15.52 14.63
CA PHE A 184 14.24 -15.47 14.14
C PHE A 184 14.63 -16.84 13.59
N LEU A 185 14.97 -16.91 12.31
CA LEU A 185 15.39 -18.14 11.65
C LEU A 185 16.90 -18.29 11.73
N THR A 186 17.34 -19.42 12.24
CA THR A 186 18.64 -19.98 11.86
C THR A 186 18.44 -20.92 10.67
N LYS A 187 19.49 -21.57 10.17
CA LYS A 187 19.37 -22.51 9.05
C LYS A 187 18.36 -23.64 9.33
N ASP A 188 18.32 -24.11 10.58
CA ASP A 188 17.62 -25.35 10.95
C ASP A 188 16.53 -25.13 12.01
N ARG A 189 16.38 -23.93 12.57
CA ARG A 189 15.45 -23.65 13.68
C ARG A 189 14.75 -22.30 13.52
N ALA A 190 13.46 -22.29 13.87
CA ALA A 190 12.71 -21.07 14.11
C ALA A 190 12.65 -20.78 15.62
N ILE A 191 13.18 -19.63 16.04
CA ILE A 191 13.18 -19.18 17.43
C ILE A 191 12.09 -18.12 17.56
N SER A 192 11.12 -18.34 18.44
CA SER A 192 10.05 -17.37 18.68
C SER A 192 10.57 -16.13 19.39
N LEU A 193 10.20 -14.97 18.85
CA LEU A 193 10.45 -13.66 19.44
C LEU A 193 9.11 -13.00 19.80
N PRO A 194 9.10 -12.04 20.74
CA PRO A 194 7.94 -11.18 20.93
C PRO A 194 7.59 -10.44 19.63
N SER A 195 6.33 -10.51 19.21
CA SER A 195 5.87 -9.83 18.01
C SER A 195 5.91 -8.31 18.22
N PRO A 196 6.56 -7.53 17.33
CA PRO A 196 6.48 -6.07 17.35
C PRO A 196 5.22 -5.53 16.67
N PHE A 197 4.36 -6.41 16.14
CA PHE A 197 3.15 -6.09 15.41
C PHE A 197 1.91 -6.38 16.26
N ASP A 198 0.89 -5.55 16.10
CA ASP A 198 -0.47 -5.76 16.62
C ASP A 198 -1.43 -5.65 15.44
N ASN A 199 -1.84 -6.80 14.90
CA ASN A 199 -2.77 -6.86 13.77
C ASN A 199 -4.22 -7.10 14.22
N LYS A 200 -4.56 -6.83 15.49
CA LYS A 200 -5.94 -6.91 15.95
C LYS A 200 -6.82 -5.94 15.19
N GLY A 201 -7.87 -6.47 14.54
CA GLY A 201 -8.80 -5.69 13.72
C GLY A 201 -8.38 -5.55 12.25
N ASN A 202 -7.21 -6.04 11.88
CA ASN A 202 -6.73 -6.10 10.50
C ASN A 202 -7.20 -7.39 9.81
N TYR A 203 -7.01 -7.45 8.49
CA TYR A 203 -7.43 -8.57 7.65
C TYR A 203 -6.30 -9.08 6.77
N VAL A 204 -6.23 -10.38 6.52
CA VAL A 204 -5.35 -10.94 5.48
C VAL A 204 -6.12 -10.93 4.17
N ILE A 205 -5.63 -10.21 3.15
CA ILE A 205 -6.38 -10.01 1.90
C ILE A 205 -5.53 -10.21 0.64
N SER A 206 -6.23 -10.40 -0.47
CA SER A 206 -5.67 -10.18 -1.81
C SER A 206 -5.84 -8.72 -2.22
N LEU A 207 -4.76 -7.93 -2.19
CA LEU A 207 -4.83 -6.52 -2.57
C LEU A 207 -5.27 -6.32 -4.03
N SER A 208 -4.96 -7.26 -4.94
CA SER A 208 -5.41 -7.19 -6.33
C SER A 208 -6.93 -7.35 -6.45
N GLN A 209 -7.55 -8.21 -5.65
CA GLN A 209 -9.01 -8.35 -5.58
C GLN A 209 -9.66 -7.10 -4.98
N LEU A 210 -9.10 -6.54 -3.90
CA LEU A 210 -9.60 -5.29 -3.32
C LEU A 210 -9.55 -4.14 -4.34
N VAL A 211 -8.46 -4.01 -5.08
CA VAL A 211 -8.30 -2.97 -6.11
C VAL A 211 -9.28 -3.16 -7.27
N ARG A 212 -9.57 -4.40 -7.69
CA ARG A 212 -10.64 -4.67 -8.67
C ARG A 212 -12.01 -4.22 -8.16
N TRP A 213 -12.33 -4.54 -6.91
CA TRP A 213 -13.57 -4.12 -6.27
C TRP A 213 -13.67 -2.58 -6.16
N LEU A 214 -12.58 -1.90 -5.77
CA LEU A 214 -12.51 -0.44 -5.77
C LEU A 214 -12.67 0.15 -7.18
N GLY A 215 -12.19 -0.53 -8.21
CA GLY A 215 -12.40 -0.14 -9.61
C GLY A 215 -13.88 -0.06 -9.94
N GLY A 216 -14.63 -1.13 -9.65
CA GLY A 216 -16.08 -1.14 -9.81
C GLY A 216 -16.78 -0.04 -9.00
N LYS A 217 -16.34 0.23 -7.76
CA LYS A 217 -16.86 1.34 -6.96
C LYS A 217 -16.58 2.73 -7.54
N ALA A 218 -15.43 2.92 -8.18
CA ALA A 218 -15.13 4.16 -8.86
C ALA A 218 -15.98 4.34 -10.13
N GLU A 219 -16.18 3.27 -10.91
CA GLU A 219 -17.02 3.26 -12.12
C GLU A 219 -18.50 3.49 -11.79
N GLU A 220 -19.03 2.88 -10.72
CA GLU A 220 -20.38 3.14 -10.19
C GLU A 220 -20.63 4.63 -9.91
N LEU A 221 -19.58 5.38 -9.56
CA LEU A 221 -19.62 6.83 -9.30
C LEU A 221 -19.36 7.68 -10.56
N GLY A 222 -19.23 7.06 -11.74
CA GLY A 222 -19.02 7.72 -13.02
C GLY A 222 -17.56 8.09 -13.30
N THR A 223 -16.60 7.42 -12.65
CA THR A 223 -15.17 7.51 -13.04
C THR A 223 -14.94 6.68 -14.30
N GLU A 224 -14.23 7.23 -15.27
CA GLU A 224 -13.81 6.48 -16.45
C GLU A 224 -12.44 5.84 -16.18
N ILE A 225 -12.36 4.52 -16.30
CA ILE A 225 -11.12 3.77 -16.06
C ILE A 225 -10.66 3.11 -17.35
N TYR A 226 -9.42 3.39 -17.74
CA TYR A 226 -8.81 2.89 -18.97
C TYR A 226 -7.64 1.96 -18.65
N PRO A 227 -7.89 0.65 -18.43
CA PRO A 227 -6.83 -0.35 -18.34
C PRO A 227 -6.19 -0.61 -19.71
N GLY A 228 -4.92 -1.05 -19.70
CA GLY A 228 -4.10 -1.26 -20.89
C GLY A 228 -3.40 0.00 -21.40
N PHE A 229 -3.69 1.17 -20.84
CA PHE A 229 -3.13 2.45 -21.27
C PHE A 229 -1.99 2.89 -20.34
N SER A 230 -0.75 2.70 -20.81
CA SER A 230 0.44 3.13 -20.07
C SER A 230 0.78 4.59 -20.36
N ALA A 231 0.76 5.45 -19.34
CA ALA A 231 1.34 6.78 -19.44
C ALA A 231 2.87 6.69 -19.61
N SER A 232 3.43 7.31 -20.65
CA SER A 232 4.86 7.26 -20.98
C SER A 232 5.56 8.62 -20.93
N GLU A 233 4.81 9.70 -21.10
CA GLU A 233 5.32 11.07 -21.15
C GLU A 233 4.45 11.98 -20.28
N VAL A 234 5.06 12.98 -19.66
CA VAL A 234 4.35 14.07 -18.97
C VAL A 234 4.27 15.25 -19.92
N LEU A 235 3.07 15.77 -20.13
CA LEU A 235 2.84 16.92 -20.99
C LEU A 235 2.92 18.21 -20.17
N TYR A 236 3.61 19.21 -20.72
CA TYR A 236 3.78 20.52 -20.09
C TYR A 236 3.30 21.63 -21.02
N ASP A 237 2.76 22.70 -20.44
CA ASP A 237 2.50 23.94 -21.17
C ASP A 237 3.75 24.85 -21.27
N ALA A 238 3.60 25.99 -21.93
CA ALA A 238 4.66 26.99 -22.09
C ALA A 238 5.12 27.63 -20.76
N SER A 239 4.38 27.44 -19.67
CA SER A 239 4.74 27.90 -18.31
C SER A 239 5.31 26.77 -17.46
N ASP A 240 5.73 25.66 -18.09
CA ASP A 240 6.25 24.47 -17.42
C ASP A 240 5.26 23.84 -16.43
N LYS A 241 3.95 24.07 -16.57
CA LYS A 241 2.92 23.42 -15.75
C LYS A 241 2.53 22.08 -16.38
N VAL A 242 2.35 21.05 -15.54
CA VAL A 242 1.78 19.77 -15.99
C VAL A 242 0.34 19.97 -16.49
N VAL A 243 0.08 19.52 -17.72
CA VAL A 243 -1.24 19.59 -18.36
C VAL A 243 -1.81 18.21 -18.73
N GLY A 244 -1.05 17.14 -18.50
CA GLY A 244 -1.51 15.78 -18.78
C GLY A 244 -0.38 14.78 -18.97
N ILE A 245 -0.70 13.68 -19.65
CA ILE A 245 0.24 12.64 -20.07
C ILE A 245 0.02 12.28 -21.53
N ALA A 246 1.02 11.67 -22.16
CA ALA A 246 0.81 10.91 -23.39
C ALA A 246 0.94 9.42 -23.10
N THR A 247 0.08 8.61 -23.72
CA THR A 247 0.19 7.16 -23.69
C THR A 247 1.33 6.69 -24.61
N ARG A 248 1.75 5.44 -24.41
CA ARG A 248 2.82 4.85 -25.22
C ARG A 248 2.39 4.66 -26.68
N ASP A 249 3.31 4.92 -27.60
CA ASP A 249 3.16 4.56 -29.02
C ASP A 249 3.15 3.04 -29.22
N MET A 250 2.34 2.57 -30.16
CA MET A 250 2.22 1.16 -30.53
C MET A 250 2.91 0.88 -31.86
N GLY A 251 3.30 -0.37 -32.10
CA GLY A 251 3.94 -0.75 -33.37
C GLY A 251 5.38 -0.24 -33.54
N ILE A 252 6.13 -0.08 -32.45
CA ILE A 252 7.58 0.17 -32.49
C ILE A 252 8.35 -1.16 -32.43
N SER A 253 9.34 -1.31 -33.33
CA SER A 253 10.25 -2.46 -33.39
C SER A 253 11.32 -2.40 -32.30
N LYS A 254 11.99 -3.53 -32.05
CA LYS A 254 13.06 -3.64 -31.03
C LYS A 254 14.24 -2.71 -31.32
N ASP A 255 14.48 -2.37 -32.58
CA ASP A 255 15.51 -1.42 -33.03
C ASP A 255 15.05 0.05 -32.99
N GLY A 256 13.81 0.32 -32.60
CA GLY A 256 13.21 1.65 -32.56
C GLY A 256 12.52 2.09 -33.86
N SER A 257 12.56 1.30 -34.92
CA SER A 257 11.87 1.62 -36.18
C SER A 257 10.34 1.51 -36.03
N LYS A 258 9.59 2.37 -36.74
CA LYS A 258 8.12 2.31 -36.81
C LYS A 258 7.71 1.16 -37.75
N LYS A 259 6.86 0.25 -37.27
CA LYS A 259 6.28 -0.85 -38.08
C LYS A 259 5.13 -0.34 -38.94
N GLU A 260 4.65 -1.18 -39.86
CA GLU A 260 3.47 -0.89 -40.69
C GLU A 260 2.21 -0.61 -39.86
N ASN A 261 2.09 -1.25 -38.69
CA ASN A 261 1.00 -1.02 -37.75
C ASN A 261 1.32 0.02 -36.66
N PHE A 262 2.26 0.92 -36.92
CA PHE A 262 2.57 2.00 -35.99
C PHE A 262 1.35 2.87 -35.72
N GLN A 263 1.09 3.13 -34.44
CA GLN A 263 0.06 4.07 -34.01
C GLN A 263 0.66 4.98 -32.95
N PRO A 264 0.59 6.31 -33.13
CA PRO A 264 1.03 7.22 -32.10
C PRO A 264 0.15 7.07 -30.85
N GLY A 265 0.74 7.32 -29.69
CA GLY A 265 0.00 7.40 -28.44
C GLY A 265 -0.99 8.55 -28.44
N VAL A 266 -1.89 8.53 -27.46
CA VAL A 266 -2.93 9.54 -27.26
C VAL A 266 -2.50 10.49 -26.15
N ASP A 267 -2.68 11.78 -26.36
CA ASP A 267 -2.53 12.79 -25.32
C ASP A 267 -3.79 12.81 -24.46
N ILE A 268 -3.64 12.60 -23.16
CA ILE A 268 -4.74 12.70 -22.20
C ILE A 268 -4.43 13.88 -21.30
N LYS A 269 -5.25 14.92 -21.41
CA LYS A 269 -5.09 16.18 -20.69
C LYS A 269 -6.01 16.25 -19.50
N GLY A 270 -5.49 16.83 -18.43
CA GLY A 270 -6.21 17.05 -17.18
C GLY A 270 -5.97 18.47 -16.68
N ARG A 271 -7.02 19.18 -16.22
CA ARG A 271 -6.83 20.45 -15.50
C ARG A 271 -5.99 20.25 -14.24
N VAL A 272 -6.15 19.08 -13.62
CA VAL A 272 -5.30 18.52 -12.57
C VAL A 272 -4.89 17.11 -12.96
N THR A 273 -3.60 16.79 -12.83
CA THR A 273 -3.08 15.42 -13.03
C THR A 273 -2.51 14.89 -11.72
N LEU A 274 -3.06 13.78 -11.21
CA LEU A 274 -2.60 13.07 -10.02
C LEU A 274 -1.75 11.87 -10.42
N PHE A 275 -0.50 11.81 -9.96
CA PHE A 275 0.38 10.67 -10.21
C PHE A 275 0.31 9.65 -9.07
N ALA A 276 -0.33 8.52 -9.33
CA ALA A 276 -0.56 7.43 -8.38
C ALA A 276 0.12 6.10 -8.84
N GLU A 277 1.25 6.19 -9.54
CA GLU A 277 2.00 5.05 -10.11
C GLU A 277 2.53 4.02 -9.07
N GLY A 278 2.52 4.40 -7.78
CA GLY A 278 3.05 3.59 -6.68
C GLY A 278 4.57 3.69 -6.52
N CYS A 279 5.17 2.66 -5.93
CA CYS A 279 6.61 2.62 -5.64
C CYS A 279 7.43 2.85 -6.93
N ARG A 280 8.31 3.87 -6.87
CA ARG A 280 9.25 4.23 -7.95
C ARG A 280 8.54 4.48 -9.30
N GLY A 281 7.47 5.27 -9.26
CA GLY A 281 6.72 5.73 -10.44
C GLY A 281 7.62 6.41 -11.47
N SER A 282 7.51 6.00 -12.72
CA SER A 282 8.43 6.43 -13.79
C SER A 282 8.24 7.88 -14.19
N LEU A 283 7.01 8.37 -14.17
CA LEU A 283 6.67 9.76 -14.44
C LEU A 283 6.80 10.61 -13.17
N SER A 284 6.41 10.06 -12.02
CA SER A 284 6.61 10.68 -10.71
C SER A 284 8.07 11.05 -10.46
N GLU A 285 9.03 10.16 -10.75
CA GLU A 285 10.47 10.48 -10.59
C GLU A 285 10.93 11.60 -11.52
N LYS A 286 10.40 11.67 -12.75
CA LYS A 286 10.69 12.79 -13.67
C LYS A 286 10.18 14.11 -13.11
N ILE A 287 8.97 14.13 -12.57
CA ILE A 287 8.34 15.31 -11.97
C ILE A 287 9.07 15.75 -10.72
N ILE A 288 9.35 14.82 -9.80
CA ILE A 288 10.11 15.08 -8.58
C ILE A 288 11.45 15.75 -8.91
N LYS A 289 12.15 15.23 -9.92
CA LYS A 289 13.43 15.81 -10.37
C LYS A 289 13.25 17.18 -11.04
N LYS A 290 12.28 17.34 -11.96
CA LYS A 290 12.06 18.59 -12.71
C LYS A 290 11.75 19.75 -11.77
N TYR A 291 10.87 19.54 -10.79
CA TYR A 291 10.45 20.55 -9.83
C TYR A 291 11.25 20.52 -8.52
N LYS A 292 12.29 19.68 -8.40
CA LYS A 292 13.15 19.58 -7.21
C LYS A 292 12.37 19.38 -5.90
N LEU A 293 11.31 18.57 -5.96
CA LEU A 293 10.34 18.43 -4.86
C LEU A 293 10.96 17.86 -3.58
N ARG A 294 12.05 17.09 -3.69
CA ARG A 294 12.75 16.55 -2.51
C ARG A 294 13.60 17.63 -1.85
N GLU A 295 14.31 18.41 -2.66
CA GLU A 295 15.18 19.48 -2.21
C GLU A 295 14.40 20.61 -1.55
N GLU A 296 13.22 20.96 -2.08
CA GLU A 296 12.36 22.01 -1.51
C GLU A 296 11.97 21.77 -0.05
N VAL A 297 11.87 20.50 0.35
CA VAL A 297 11.51 20.10 1.72
C VAL A 297 12.68 19.49 2.50
N ASN A 298 13.90 19.53 1.95
CA ASN A 298 15.09 18.88 2.52
C ASN A 298 14.91 17.38 2.84
N ALA A 299 14.13 16.66 2.01
CA ALA A 299 13.93 15.22 2.17
C ALA A 299 15.17 14.42 1.78
N GLN A 300 15.41 13.30 2.46
CA GLN A 300 16.45 12.37 2.08
C GLN A 300 16.10 11.58 0.81
N HIS A 301 17.11 10.90 0.24
CA HIS A 301 16.86 10.00 -0.87
C HIS A 301 16.00 8.81 -0.42
N GLN A 302 14.96 8.48 -1.18
CA GLN A 302 14.12 7.33 -0.91
C GLN A 302 14.94 6.03 -1.00
N THR A 303 14.87 5.20 0.03
CA THR A 303 15.41 3.84 0.00
C THR A 303 14.32 2.84 -0.32
N TYR A 304 14.69 1.74 -0.95
CA TYR A 304 13.76 0.77 -1.51
C TYR A 304 14.16 -0.65 -1.14
N ALA A 305 13.18 -1.54 -1.02
CA ALA A 305 13.38 -2.98 -0.97
C ALA A 305 12.69 -3.67 -2.14
N LEU A 306 13.12 -4.88 -2.48
CA LEU A 306 12.43 -5.77 -3.40
C LEU A 306 11.66 -6.82 -2.59
N GLY A 307 10.35 -6.87 -2.78
CA GLY A 307 9.49 -7.95 -2.29
C GLY A 307 9.24 -8.97 -3.39
N ILE A 308 9.52 -10.23 -3.09
CA ILE A 308 9.17 -11.39 -3.93
C ILE A 308 8.06 -12.14 -3.21
N LYS A 309 7.03 -12.58 -3.95
CA LYS A 309 5.86 -13.24 -3.42
C LYS A 309 5.47 -14.43 -4.30
N GLU A 310 5.09 -15.53 -3.65
CA GLU A 310 4.29 -16.60 -4.24
C GLU A 310 2.95 -16.72 -3.51
N VAL A 311 1.91 -17.12 -4.23
CA VAL A 311 0.66 -17.63 -3.66
C VAL A 311 0.66 -19.14 -3.84
N TRP A 312 0.46 -19.87 -2.75
CA TRP A 312 0.44 -21.33 -2.72
C TRP A 312 -0.93 -21.81 -2.30
N GLU A 313 -1.41 -22.88 -2.92
CA GLU A 313 -2.46 -23.73 -2.35
C GLU A 313 -1.78 -24.83 -1.53
N ILE A 314 -2.24 -25.04 -0.29
CA ILE A 314 -1.67 -26.02 0.64
C ILE A 314 -2.72 -27.02 1.12
N ASP A 315 -2.25 -28.11 1.74
CA ASP A 315 -3.11 -29.09 2.38
C ASP A 315 -3.97 -28.44 3.48
N GLU A 316 -5.25 -28.79 3.53
CA GLU A 316 -6.23 -28.21 4.46
C GLU A 316 -5.84 -28.41 5.93
N SER A 317 -5.20 -29.55 6.27
CA SER A 317 -4.77 -29.84 7.64
C SER A 317 -3.62 -28.93 8.13
N LYS A 318 -2.97 -28.21 7.21
CA LYS A 318 -1.88 -27.27 7.49
C LYS A 318 -2.32 -25.82 7.43
N HIS A 319 -3.58 -25.57 7.07
CA HIS A 319 -4.10 -24.24 6.80
C HIS A 319 -4.79 -23.63 8.03
N ASN A 320 -4.29 -22.48 8.50
CA ASN A 320 -4.83 -21.74 9.64
C ASN A 320 -5.24 -20.32 9.22
N PRO A 321 -6.45 -20.09 8.66
CA PRO A 321 -6.88 -18.78 8.17
C PRO A 321 -6.61 -17.63 9.16
N GLY A 322 -6.05 -16.54 8.65
CA GLY A 322 -5.74 -15.34 9.44
C GLY A 322 -4.45 -15.42 10.25
N GLU A 323 -3.74 -16.56 10.25
CA GLU A 323 -2.42 -16.64 10.86
C GLU A 323 -1.41 -15.79 10.06
N VAL A 324 -0.73 -14.89 10.77
CA VAL A 324 0.27 -13.96 10.22
C VAL A 324 1.63 -14.30 10.80
N VAL A 325 2.58 -14.69 9.95
CA VAL A 325 3.95 -15.00 10.34
C VAL A 325 4.92 -14.05 9.66
N HIS A 326 5.81 -13.47 10.45
CA HIS A 326 6.94 -12.68 9.98
C HIS A 326 8.25 -13.31 10.47
N THR A 327 9.28 -13.26 9.64
CA THR A 327 10.60 -13.77 10.04
C THR A 327 11.75 -12.83 9.72
N LEU A 328 12.82 -12.96 10.50
CA LEU A 328 14.13 -12.34 10.29
C LEU A 328 15.22 -13.41 10.29
N GLY A 329 16.43 -13.06 9.84
CA GLY A 329 17.59 -13.94 9.86
C GLY A 329 17.70 -14.75 8.59
N TRP A 330 17.93 -16.06 8.72
CA TRP A 330 18.16 -16.96 7.60
C TRP A 330 16.99 -16.88 6.58
N PRO A 331 17.27 -16.81 5.27
CA PRO A 331 18.55 -17.08 4.61
C PRO A 331 19.47 -15.86 4.43
N LEU A 332 19.04 -14.68 4.86
CA LEU A 332 19.84 -13.47 4.72
C LEU A 332 20.97 -13.42 5.77
N ASP A 333 22.11 -12.85 5.38
CA ASP A 333 23.20 -12.58 6.29
C ASP A 333 22.89 -11.37 7.20
N PRO A 334 23.53 -11.23 8.38
CA PRO A 334 23.23 -10.16 9.33
C PRO A 334 23.47 -8.72 8.82
N LYS A 335 24.19 -8.53 7.71
CA LYS A 335 24.45 -7.20 7.11
C LYS A 335 23.41 -6.85 6.04
N THR A 336 22.58 -7.79 5.62
CA THR A 336 21.55 -7.59 4.61
C THR A 336 20.20 -7.37 5.30
N TYR A 337 19.65 -6.16 5.18
CA TYR A 337 18.32 -5.87 5.72
C TYR A 337 17.24 -6.59 4.90
N GLY A 338 16.31 -7.23 5.59
CA GLY A 338 15.23 -7.98 4.97
C GLY A 338 14.53 -8.90 5.96
N GLY A 339 13.55 -9.61 5.46
CA GLY A 339 12.72 -10.52 6.24
C GLY A 339 11.67 -11.19 5.38
N SER A 340 11.03 -12.23 5.91
CA SER A 340 9.99 -12.95 5.20
C SER A 340 8.62 -12.76 5.83
N PHE A 341 7.59 -13.08 5.06
CA PHE A 341 6.22 -13.14 5.53
C PHE A 341 5.52 -14.39 5.01
N LEU A 342 4.62 -14.95 5.81
CA LEU A 342 3.72 -16.05 5.44
C LEU A 342 2.36 -15.76 6.06
N TYR A 343 1.35 -15.57 5.23
CA TYR A 343 -0.02 -15.26 5.68
C TYR A 343 -1.00 -16.29 5.14
N HIS A 344 -1.83 -16.83 6.02
CA HIS A 344 -2.90 -17.74 5.65
C HIS A 344 -4.14 -16.95 5.20
N MET A 345 -4.50 -17.14 3.93
CA MET A 345 -5.58 -16.44 3.24
C MET A 345 -6.87 -17.29 3.26
N ASN A 346 -7.83 -16.97 2.38
CA ASN A 346 -8.98 -17.83 2.14
C ASN A 346 -8.60 -19.02 1.21
N ASP A 347 -9.50 -19.99 1.05
CA ASP A 347 -9.42 -21.07 0.05
C ASP A 347 -8.17 -21.95 0.14
N ARG A 348 -7.68 -22.21 1.35
CA ARG A 348 -6.44 -22.97 1.61
C ARG A 348 -5.20 -22.35 0.96
N GLN A 349 -5.24 -21.05 0.67
CA GLN A 349 -4.13 -20.33 0.08
C GLN A 349 -3.26 -19.69 1.14
N ILE A 350 -1.96 -19.61 0.87
CA ILE A 350 -1.04 -18.78 1.65
C ILE A 350 -0.29 -17.82 0.74
N ALA A 351 -0.06 -16.60 1.23
CA ALA A 351 0.87 -15.65 0.64
C ALA A 351 2.22 -15.80 1.35
N LEU A 352 3.24 -16.27 0.63
CA LEU A 352 4.61 -16.40 1.13
C LEU A 352 5.52 -15.43 0.36
N GLY A 353 6.39 -14.70 1.05
CA GLY A 353 7.32 -13.82 0.38
C GLY A 353 8.56 -13.47 1.20
N LEU A 354 9.55 -12.92 0.48
CA LEU A 354 10.80 -12.42 1.04
C LEU A 354 11.01 -10.98 0.58
N VAL A 355 11.39 -10.12 1.51
CA VAL A 355 11.76 -8.73 1.26
C VAL A 355 13.27 -8.59 1.49
N VAL A 356 13.96 -7.98 0.52
CA VAL A 356 15.39 -7.68 0.60
C VAL A 356 15.62 -6.21 0.25
N ALA A 357 16.29 -5.49 1.14
CA ALA A 357 16.64 -4.09 0.97
C ALA A 357 17.59 -3.88 -0.21
N LEU A 358 17.32 -2.94 -1.11
CA LEU A 358 18.14 -2.68 -2.30
C LEU A 358 19.45 -1.92 -1.99
N ASN A 359 19.79 -1.75 -0.72
CA ASN A 359 21.06 -1.20 -0.26
C ASN A 359 22.08 -2.30 0.14
N TYR A 360 21.80 -3.58 -0.15
CA TYR A 360 22.73 -4.69 0.07
C TYR A 360 24.06 -4.46 -0.64
N LYS A 361 25.16 -4.96 -0.04
CA LYS A 361 26.52 -4.70 -0.55
C LYS A 361 27.10 -5.82 -1.41
N ASN A 362 26.61 -7.05 -1.25
CA ASN A 362 27.11 -8.20 -1.99
C ASN A 362 26.53 -8.20 -3.42
N PRO A 363 27.35 -8.01 -4.48
CA PRO A 363 26.86 -8.00 -5.86
C PRO A 363 26.40 -9.37 -6.36
N PHE A 364 26.77 -10.46 -5.68
CA PHE A 364 26.35 -11.83 -6.01
C PHE A 364 25.06 -12.25 -5.30
N LEU A 365 24.49 -11.40 -4.44
CA LEU A 365 23.23 -11.70 -3.78
C LEU A 365 22.10 -11.72 -4.82
N ASN A 366 21.40 -12.84 -4.90
CA ASN A 366 20.23 -13.01 -5.74
C ASN A 366 18.98 -13.14 -4.84
N PRO A 367 18.13 -12.10 -4.71
CA PRO A 367 16.97 -12.14 -3.83
C PRO A 367 15.99 -13.28 -4.15
N TYR A 368 15.90 -13.69 -5.42
CA TYR A 368 15.05 -14.81 -5.81
C TYR A 368 15.60 -16.15 -5.32
N GLU A 369 16.90 -16.38 -5.41
CA GLU A 369 17.52 -17.59 -4.86
C GLU A 369 17.42 -17.63 -3.34
N GLU A 370 17.59 -16.50 -2.66
CA GLU A 370 17.36 -16.40 -1.23
C GLU A 370 15.91 -16.75 -0.87
N PHE A 371 14.94 -16.30 -1.68
CA PHE A 371 13.55 -16.69 -1.51
C PHE A 371 13.32 -18.19 -1.74
N GLN A 372 13.97 -18.81 -2.73
CA GLN A 372 13.90 -20.26 -2.91
C GLN A 372 14.51 -21.01 -1.72
N LYS A 373 15.66 -20.56 -1.19
CA LYS A 373 16.28 -21.13 0.01
C LYS A 373 15.34 -21.06 1.21
N LEU A 374 14.69 -19.91 1.45
CA LEU A 374 13.74 -19.72 2.54
C LEU A 374 12.68 -20.84 2.58
N LYS A 375 12.14 -21.24 1.42
CA LYS A 375 11.12 -22.29 1.31
C LYS A 375 11.60 -23.66 1.82
N HIS A 376 12.90 -23.91 1.81
CA HIS A 376 13.50 -25.14 2.35
C HIS A 376 13.74 -25.10 3.87
N HIS A 377 13.57 -23.95 4.54
CA HIS A 377 13.67 -23.89 6.00
C HIS A 377 12.66 -24.87 6.63
N PRO A 378 13.03 -25.70 7.63
CA PRO A 378 12.13 -26.75 8.16
C PRO A 378 10.75 -26.26 8.61
N ALA A 379 10.67 -25.07 9.19
CA ALA A 379 9.40 -24.47 9.64
C ALA A 379 8.50 -24.03 8.48
N ILE A 380 9.06 -23.66 7.33
CA ILE A 380 8.30 -23.22 6.15
C ILE A 380 7.99 -24.42 5.26
N LYS A 381 8.99 -25.28 5.02
CA LYS A 381 8.88 -26.48 4.19
C LYS A 381 7.71 -27.36 4.63
N ARG A 382 7.51 -27.57 5.94
CA ARG A 382 6.41 -28.38 6.46
C ARG A 382 5.03 -27.89 6.01
N VAL A 383 4.85 -26.57 5.92
CA VAL A 383 3.61 -25.92 5.46
C VAL A 383 3.42 -26.14 3.95
N LEU A 384 4.51 -26.01 3.17
CA LEU A 384 4.48 -26.10 1.70
C LEU A 384 4.47 -27.53 1.15
N GLU A 385 4.88 -28.53 1.93
CA GLU A 385 4.97 -29.92 1.48
C GLU A 385 3.61 -30.43 0.97
N GLY A 386 3.58 -30.87 -0.29
CA GLY A 386 2.35 -31.30 -0.99
C GLY A 386 1.51 -30.17 -1.58
N GLY A 387 1.89 -28.90 -1.34
CA GLY A 387 1.23 -27.73 -1.91
C GLY A 387 1.66 -27.44 -3.34
N THR A 388 0.89 -26.57 -4.01
CA THR A 388 1.13 -26.13 -5.40
C THR A 388 1.24 -24.62 -5.47
N VAL A 389 2.21 -24.12 -6.24
CA VAL A 389 2.32 -22.68 -6.52
C VAL A 389 1.25 -22.28 -7.52
N LEU A 390 0.43 -21.29 -7.17
CA LEU A 390 -0.60 -20.73 -8.04
C LEU A 390 -0.10 -19.50 -8.79
N GLN A 391 0.65 -18.64 -8.09
CA GLN A 391 1.07 -17.35 -8.63
C GLN A 391 2.46 -16.96 -8.11
N TYR A 392 3.18 -16.19 -8.92
CA TYR A 392 4.47 -15.59 -8.57
C TYR A 392 4.48 -14.13 -9.01
N GLY A 393 5.13 -13.27 -8.22
CA GLY A 393 5.38 -11.89 -8.61
C GLY A 393 6.45 -11.23 -7.74
N ALA A 394 6.99 -10.12 -8.24
CA ALA A 394 7.90 -9.28 -7.48
C ALA A 394 7.56 -7.80 -7.66
N ARG A 395 7.73 -7.02 -6.59
CA ARG A 395 7.48 -5.57 -6.60
C ARG A 395 8.42 -4.89 -5.63
N THR A 396 8.94 -3.73 -6.03
CA THR A 396 9.67 -2.87 -5.13
C THR A 396 8.72 -2.17 -4.16
N LEU A 397 9.18 -1.90 -2.94
CA LEU A 397 8.49 -1.12 -1.93
C LEU A 397 9.40 -0.03 -1.39
N ASN A 398 8.81 1.05 -0.88
CA ASN A 398 9.53 2.12 -0.19
C ASN A 398 9.89 1.65 1.23
N GLU A 399 11.10 1.96 1.69
CA GLU A 399 11.54 1.69 3.07
C GLU A 399 12.25 2.88 3.74
N GLY A 400 12.40 4.02 3.04
CA GLY A 400 13.02 5.23 3.59
C GLY A 400 12.13 5.92 4.63
N GLY A 401 10.82 5.97 4.38
CA GLY A 401 9.84 6.47 5.33
C GLY A 401 9.80 8.00 5.42
N PHE A 402 9.94 8.54 6.63
CA PHE A 402 9.64 9.93 6.98
C PHE A 402 10.78 10.92 6.69
N GLN A 403 12.03 10.44 6.72
CA GLN A 403 13.27 11.22 6.56
C GLN A 403 13.38 11.80 5.14
#